data_AF-W1VII4-F1
#
_entry.id   AF-W1VII4-F1
#
_cell.length_a   1.000
_cell.length_b   1.000
_cell.length_c   1.000
_cell.angle_alpha   90.00
_cell.angle_beta   90.00
_cell.angle_gamma   90.00
#
_symmetry.space_group_name_H-M   'P 1'
#
loop_
_entity.id
_entity.type
_entity.pdbx_description
1 polymer ?
#
loop_
_entity_poly.entity_id
_entity_poly.type
_entity_poly.pdbx_seq_one_letter_code
_entity_poly.pdbx_strand_id
1 'polypeptide(L)'
;GPGSGPQALVLSSGSTGLDREDGVLTSPSTHQAGLVQLTDLAPTFLSALGVAVPTSMSGQALSLPAGATDLGALTRSEGADVPQTVSQLTDDALRAKASQMTTLPAGLTIIGAAAALVLVAACTLRGPAGRKHLHGVGVAATVVGALPMGAWMGMAVPWWRVGADGDQPSWVVVPTAILTMVLTAMVGVGVLHGLGSVVISVRDRLLAARPRPPRAPRTPREPGHGPGPLGVHGLRLPPSSRVPTPLFFTAYVLTACVAALILSDSAAGARLGFNGMLGMDAVVAGRFYGMSNTAFALAAAALVIAVAAGVSPFVEAQPTHRLRRTAAYLGVGVPGLIALALDGLPQAGADVGGAIAMAAALAALTAGLVGGRIGWKRWMTIATGALTAAGLFGLIDRSLGSHTHMGQFIGQLQDGTASTTILRKLTALVVPFFTSRLALLALVVGVIALVGAGWWLRREVTAWRLGTSAYASLVRPEEQEADQRPTEDGAGQHEGAGTTAAGGLPQWLTPALKGLGTLVVVEVVVNDSGLSMACLSLACAAPLLVALVATQLQARVR
;
A
#
# COMPACT_ATOMS: atom_id res chain seq x y z
N GLY A 1 18.94 12.82 -29.40
CA GLY A 1 18.41 13.59 -28.26
C GLY A 1 18.54 12.74 -27.01
N PRO A 2 19.01 13.27 -25.87
CA PRO A 2 19.30 12.46 -24.69
C PRO A 2 18.01 12.31 -23.87
N GLY A 3 17.38 11.14 -23.96
CA GLY A 3 16.14 10.86 -23.23
C GLY A 3 15.30 9.73 -23.82
N SER A 4 15.90 8.75 -24.48
CA SER A 4 15.21 7.50 -24.79
C SER A 4 15.40 6.57 -23.60
N GLY A 5 14.38 6.44 -22.74
CA GLY A 5 14.29 5.32 -21.82
C GLY A 5 14.36 3.99 -22.60
N PRO A 6 14.65 2.85 -21.94
CA PRO A 6 14.57 1.56 -22.61
C PRO A 6 13.17 1.44 -23.22
N GLN A 7 13.08 1.28 -24.53
CA GLN A 7 11.81 0.99 -25.19
C GLN A 7 11.72 -0.53 -25.28
N ALA A 8 10.69 -1.12 -24.68
CA ALA A 8 10.36 -2.51 -24.92
C ALA A 8 9.54 -2.59 -26.19
N LEU A 9 10.00 -3.40 -27.15
CA LEU A 9 9.24 -3.68 -28.36
C LEU A 9 8.52 -5.00 -28.13
N VAL A 10 7.20 -4.92 -27.93
CA VAL A 10 6.37 -6.12 -28.00
C VAL A 10 6.21 -6.43 -29.48
N LEU A 11 7.02 -7.36 -29.98
CA LEU A 11 7.00 -7.78 -31.38
C LEU A 11 5.70 -8.55 -31.64
N SER A 12 4.72 -7.91 -32.30
CA SER A 12 3.59 -8.59 -32.93
C SER A 12 3.43 -8.11 -34.38
N SER A 13 3.11 -9.09 -35.23
CA SER A 13 2.83 -9.06 -36.68
C SER A 13 3.64 -8.09 -37.54
N GLY A 14 4.60 -8.64 -38.31
CA GLY A 14 5.07 -8.02 -39.55
C GLY A 14 6.56 -7.72 -39.67
N SER A 15 7.37 -7.94 -38.63
CA SER A 15 8.83 -7.90 -38.80
C SER A 15 9.28 -9.18 -39.51
N THR A 16 9.49 -9.10 -40.82
CA THR A 16 10.11 -10.14 -41.63
C THR A 16 11.56 -10.33 -41.19
N GLY A 17 11.79 -11.23 -40.24
CA GLY A 17 13.11 -11.51 -39.70
C GLY A 17 13.21 -12.90 -39.11
N LEU A 18 13.70 -13.82 -39.95
CA LEU A 18 14.13 -15.21 -39.70
C LEU A 18 13.04 -16.20 -39.26
N ASP A 19 12.91 -17.24 -40.08
CA ASP A 19 11.87 -18.27 -40.01
C ASP A 19 11.82 -19.01 -38.66
N ARG A 20 10.57 -19.21 -38.25
CA ARG A 20 9.92 -20.20 -37.38
C ARG A 20 10.77 -21.27 -36.67
N GLU A 21 10.81 -21.17 -35.33
CA GLU A 21 10.75 -22.28 -34.38
C GLU A 21 9.71 -21.95 -33.28
N ASP A 22 9.08 -22.99 -32.71
CA ASP A 22 8.02 -22.95 -31.68
C ASP A 22 8.50 -22.48 -30.29
N GLY A 23 9.38 -21.48 -30.24
CA GLY A 23 9.91 -20.98 -28.98
C GLY A 23 9.81 -19.47 -28.87
N VAL A 24 9.20 -19.04 -27.78
CA VAL A 24 9.09 -17.64 -27.42
C VAL A 24 10.48 -17.14 -26.99
N LEU A 25 10.98 -16.07 -27.61
CA LEU A 25 12.22 -15.40 -27.19
C LEU A 25 12.10 -14.99 -25.72
N THR A 26 13.05 -15.42 -24.90
CA THR A 26 13.13 -15.04 -23.50
C THR A 26 14.28 -14.06 -23.33
N SER A 27 13.97 -12.88 -22.77
CA SER A 27 15.00 -11.98 -22.30
C SER A 27 15.28 -12.28 -20.82
N PRO A 28 16.53 -12.62 -20.46
CA PRO A 28 16.94 -12.68 -19.06
C PRO A 28 16.73 -11.36 -18.31
N SER A 29 16.69 -10.22 -19.00
CA SER A 29 16.45 -8.89 -18.43
C SER A 29 14.99 -8.69 -18.00
N THR A 30 14.03 -9.32 -18.69
CA THR A 30 12.59 -9.14 -18.44
C THR A 30 12.00 -10.25 -17.57
N HIS A 31 12.62 -11.43 -17.54
CA HIS A 31 12.08 -12.66 -16.93
C HIS A 31 10.68 -13.05 -17.46
N GLN A 32 10.28 -12.49 -18.60
CA GLN A 32 8.97 -12.66 -19.21
C GLN A 32 9.18 -13.26 -20.61
N ALA A 33 8.48 -14.36 -20.91
CA ALA A 33 8.50 -14.93 -22.24
C ALA A 33 7.79 -13.98 -23.22
N GLY A 34 8.46 -13.63 -24.31
CA GLY A 34 7.87 -12.89 -25.44
C GLY A 34 8.01 -11.38 -25.32
N LEU A 35 8.70 -10.92 -24.28
CA LEU A 35 8.96 -9.52 -24.02
C LEU A 35 10.47 -9.26 -24.05
N VAL A 36 10.89 -8.47 -25.03
CA VAL A 36 12.29 -8.17 -25.31
C VAL A 36 12.53 -6.67 -25.18
N GLN A 37 13.61 -6.27 -24.51
CA GLN A 37 14.03 -4.87 -24.49
C GLN A 37 14.90 -4.55 -25.70
N LEU A 38 14.81 -3.34 -26.24
CA LEU A 38 15.71 -2.89 -27.30
C LEU A 38 17.18 -2.95 -26.88
N THR A 39 17.47 -2.73 -25.59
CA THR A 39 18.81 -2.82 -25.00
C THR A 39 19.38 -4.23 -25.04
N ASP A 40 18.56 -5.27 -25.16
CA ASP A 40 19.01 -6.66 -25.24
C ASP A 40 19.52 -7.02 -26.65
N LEU A 41 19.20 -6.22 -27.68
CA LEU A 41 19.62 -6.52 -29.06
C LEU A 41 21.13 -6.42 -29.26
N ALA A 42 21.77 -5.36 -28.76
CA ALA A 42 23.21 -5.16 -28.88
C ALA A 42 24.04 -6.30 -28.24
N PRO A 43 23.78 -6.72 -26.98
CA PRO A 43 24.48 -7.86 -26.39
C PRO A 43 24.12 -9.18 -27.09
N THR A 44 22.92 -9.32 -27.66
CA THR A 44 22.55 -10.48 -28.49
C THR A 44 23.41 -10.57 -29.74
N PHE A 45 23.60 -9.47 -30.48
CA PHE A 45 24.45 -9.45 -31.67
C PHE A 45 25.92 -9.72 -31.34
N LEU A 46 26.45 -9.13 -30.26
CA LEU A 46 27.83 -9.39 -29.83
C LEU A 46 28.04 -10.87 -29.46
N SER A 47 27.11 -11.44 -28.69
CA SER A 47 27.13 -12.86 -28.32
C SER A 47 27.07 -13.76 -29.56
N ALA A 48 26.17 -13.46 -30.52
CA ALA A 48 26.04 -14.20 -31.77
C ALA A 48 27.31 -14.11 -32.65
N LEU A 49 28.05 -13.01 -32.57
CA LEU A 49 29.33 -12.82 -33.26
C LEU A 49 30.53 -13.42 -32.50
N GLY A 50 30.31 -14.06 -31.35
CA GLY A 50 31.38 -14.60 -30.51
C GLY A 50 32.25 -13.53 -29.84
N VAL A 51 31.77 -12.29 -29.79
CA VAL A 51 32.47 -11.15 -29.18
C VAL A 51 32.03 -11.00 -27.72
N ALA A 52 32.99 -10.83 -26.81
CA ALA A 52 32.69 -10.62 -25.40
C ALA A 52 31.84 -9.37 -25.19
N VAL A 53 30.68 -9.53 -24.53
CA VAL A 53 29.80 -8.41 -24.18
C VAL A 53 30.48 -7.59 -23.07
N PRO A 54 30.74 -6.28 -23.27
CA PRO A 54 31.32 -5.44 -22.24
C PRO A 54 30.42 -5.36 -21.00
N THR A 55 31.00 -5.44 -19.80
CA THR A 55 30.25 -5.36 -18.54
C THR A 55 29.57 -4.01 -18.31
N SER A 56 29.99 -2.97 -19.03
CA SER A 56 29.38 -1.63 -19.03
C SER A 56 28.16 -1.50 -19.94
N MET A 57 27.87 -2.50 -20.80
CA MET A 57 26.72 -2.49 -21.70
C MET A 57 25.44 -2.87 -20.93
N SER A 58 24.35 -2.13 -21.19
CA SER A 58 23.04 -2.38 -20.59
C SER A 58 22.26 -3.41 -21.42
N GLY A 59 21.62 -4.38 -20.77
CA GLY A 59 20.84 -5.46 -21.42
C GLY A 59 21.54 -6.82 -21.35
N GLN A 60 20.83 -7.88 -21.73
CA GLN A 60 21.34 -9.25 -21.78
C GLN A 60 21.10 -9.87 -23.14
N ALA A 61 22.00 -10.77 -23.57
CA ALA A 61 21.78 -11.52 -24.80
C ALA A 61 20.52 -12.40 -24.66
N LEU A 62 19.69 -12.38 -25.69
CA LEU A 62 18.47 -13.17 -25.75
C LEU A 62 18.80 -14.66 -25.72
N SER A 63 18.02 -15.41 -24.96
CA SER A 63 18.09 -16.87 -24.98
C SER A 63 17.18 -17.39 -26.09
N LEU A 64 17.80 -17.99 -27.11
CA LEU A 64 17.10 -18.69 -28.17
C LEU A 64 16.68 -20.08 -27.68
N PRO A 65 15.52 -20.60 -28.13
CA PRO A 65 15.10 -21.97 -27.88
C PRO A 65 16.16 -22.97 -28.36
N ALA A 66 16.31 -24.10 -27.65
CA ALA A 66 17.24 -25.16 -28.04
C ALA A 66 16.76 -25.84 -29.34
N GLY A 67 17.39 -25.49 -30.47
CA GLY A 67 17.03 -25.98 -31.82
C GLY A 67 17.55 -25.07 -32.93
N ALA A 68 17.62 -23.76 -32.66
CA ALA A 68 17.97 -22.70 -33.61
C ALA A 68 19.45 -22.64 -34.05
N THR A 69 20.17 -23.77 -34.02
CA THR A 69 21.56 -23.87 -34.53
C THR A 69 21.65 -24.34 -35.97
N ASP A 70 20.56 -24.79 -36.58
CA ASP A 70 20.57 -25.36 -37.93
C ASP A 70 19.60 -24.64 -38.87
N LEU A 71 20.11 -23.68 -39.65
CA LEU A 71 19.34 -22.92 -40.65
C LEU A 71 18.66 -23.82 -41.71
N GLY A 72 19.08 -25.08 -41.85
CA GLY A 72 18.53 -26.04 -42.81
C GLY A 72 17.22 -26.73 -42.38
N ALA A 73 16.80 -26.63 -41.12
CA ALA A 73 15.59 -27.29 -40.60
C ALA A 73 14.31 -26.43 -40.69
N LEU A 74 14.43 -25.17 -41.11
CA LEU A 74 13.38 -24.13 -41.10
C LEU A 74 12.15 -24.40 -41.99
N THR A 75 12.16 -25.42 -42.83
CA THR A 75 11.10 -25.67 -43.83
C THR A 75 10.03 -26.69 -43.41
N ARG A 76 10.06 -27.24 -42.19
CA ARG A 76 9.10 -28.28 -41.80
C ARG A 76 8.71 -28.23 -40.33
N SER A 77 7.81 -27.31 -39.96
CA SER A 77 7.02 -27.45 -38.73
C SER A 77 5.65 -26.76 -38.87
N GLU A 78 4.64 -27.55 -39.22
CA GLU A 78 3.22 -27.20 -39.06
C GLU A 78 2.79 -27.68 -37.65
N GLY A 79 3.15 -26.91 -36.62
CA GLY A 79 2.79 -27.16 -35.21
C GLY A 79 1.57 -26.35 -34.75
N ALA A 80 0.64 -26.99 -34.05
CA ALA A 80 -0.76 -26.59 -33.89
C ALA A 80 -1.09 -25.37 -32.98
N ASP A 81 -0.12 -24.67 -32.37
CA ASP A 81 -0.41 -23.63 -31.34
C ASP A 81 0.16 -22.23 -31.62
N VAL A 82 0.83 -22.03 -32.77
CA VAL A 82 1.39 -20.72 -33.15
C VAL A 82 0.33 -19.60 -33.20
N PRO A 83 -0.88 -19.80 -33.77
CA PRO A 83 -1.90 -18.75 -33.81
C PRO A 83 -2.37 -18.32 -32.41
N GLN A 84 -2.44 -19.26 -31.46
CA GLN A 84 -2.85 -18.96 -30.07
C GLN A 84 -1.79 -18.14 -29.35
N THR A 85 -0.52 -18.52 -29.47
CA THR A 85 0.61 -17.80 -28.86
C THR A 85 0.70 -16.36 -29.38
N VAL A 86 0.57 -16.17 -30.70
CA VAL A 86 0.56 -14.84 -31.32
C VAL A 86 -0.62 -14.00 -30.83
N SER A 87 -1.80 -14.59 -30.68
CA SER A 87 -2.98 -13.88 -30.16
C SER A 87 -2.82 -13.45 -28.70
N GLN A 88 -2.17 -14.26 -27.87
CA GLN A 88 -1.89 -13.94 -26.47
C GLN A 88 -0.89 -12.77 -26.35
N LEU A 89 0.22 -12.82 -27.09
CA LEU A 89 1.20 -11.74 -27.11
C LEU A 89 0.62 -10.43 -27.64
N THR A 90 -0.30 -10.51 -28.61
CA THR A 90 -1.00 -9.33 -29.12
C THR A 90 -1.94 -8.72 -28.08
N ASP A 91 -2.67 -9.56 -27.31
CA ASP A 91 -3.49 -9.07 -26.20
C ASP A 91 -2.66 -8.47 -25.07
N ASP A 92 -1.50 -9.04 -24.76
CA ASP A 92 -0.58 -8.50 -23.76
C ASP A 92 0.04 -7.17 -24.21
N ALA A 93 0.35 -7.01 -25.50
CA ALA A 93 0.78 -5.74 -26.09
C ALA A 93 -0.31 -4.67 -25.98
N LEU A 94 -1.56 -5.03 -26.32
CA LEU A 94 -2.71 -4.17 -26.21
C LEU A 94 -2.94 -3.75 -24.75
N ARG A 95 -2.85 -4.70 -23.80
CA ARG A 95 -2.96 -4.46 -22.36
C ARG A 95 -1.90 -3.49 -21.87
N ALA A 96 -0.66 -3.64 -22.31
CA ALA A 96 0.44 -2.74 -21.96
C ALA A 96 0.18 -1.30 -22.44
N LYS A 97 -0.18 -1.12 -23.72
CA LYS A 97 -0.53 0.21 -24.26
C LYS A 97 -1.74 0.83 -23.54
N ALA A 98 -2.74 0.03 -23.23
CA ALA A 98 -3.92 0.47 -22.46
C ALA A 98 -3.56 0.87 -21.02
N SER A 99 -2.65 0.15 -20.37
CA SER A 99 -2.09 0.47 -19.05
C SER A 99 -1.38 1.82 -19.06
N GLN A 100 -0.56 2.09 -20.09
CA GLN A 100 0.12 3.37 -20.26
C GLN A 100 -0.87 4.55 -20.27
N MET A 101 -1.96 4.41 -21.03
CA MET A 101 -2.99 5.45 -21.15
C MET A 101 -3.79 5.65 -19.86
N THR A 102 -3.90 4.62 -19.02
CA THR A 102 -4.78 4.61 -17.84
C THR A 102 -4.06 4.93 -16.54
N THR A 103 -2.73 4.77 -16.48
CA THR A 103 -1.94 4.94 -15.25
C THR A 103 -2.11 6.31 -14.60
N LEU A 104 -1.92 7.38 -15.37
CA LEU A 104 -2.08 8.74 -14.85
C LEU A 104 -3.55 9.08 -14.51
N PRO A 105 -4.54 8.83 -15.38
CA PRO A 105 -5.95 9.05 -15.05
C PRO A 105 -6.43 8.27 -13.82
N ALA A 106 -6.05 6.99 -13.67
CA ALA A 106 -6.42 6.17 -12.51
C ALA A 106 -5.82 6.73 -11.22
N GLY A 107 -4.53 7.08 -11.24
CA GLY A 107 -3.85 7.68 -10.09
C GLY A 107 -4.46 9.02 -9.68
N LEU A 108 -4.74 9.90 -10.65
CA LEU A 108 -5.44 11.17 -10.42
C LEU A 108 -6.86 10.98 -9.91
N THR A 109 -7.56 9.93 -10.36
CA THR A 109 -8.91 9.60 -9.86
C THR A 109 -8.86 9.24 -8.37
N ILE A 110 -7.89 8.44 -7.94
CA ILE A 110 -7.71 8.08 -6.53
C ILE A 110 -7.35 9.31 -5.68
N ILE A 111 -6.38 10.10 -6.14
CA ILE A 111 -5.95 11.33 -5.45
C ILE A 111 -7.10 12.33 -5.34
N GLY A 112 -7.82 12.55 -6.45
CA GLY A 112 -8.96 13.46 -6.51
C GLY A 112 -10.12 13.02 -5.63
N ALA A 113 -10.47 11.72 -5.65
CA ALA A 113 -11.52 11.17 -4.79
C ALA A 113 -11.15 11.25 -3.30
N ALA A 114 -9.89 10.98 -2.95
CA ALA A 114 -9.40 11.13 -1.57
C ALA A 114 -9.41 12.59 -1.11
N ALA A 115 -8.97 13.52 -1.95
CA ALA A 115 -9.00 14.95 -1.64
C ALA A 115 -10.45 15.47 -1.49
N ALA A 116 -11.34 15.10 -2.40
CA ALA A 116 -12.76 15.45 -2.34
C ALA A 116 -13.41 14.88 -1.07
N LEU A 117 -13.12 13.62 -0.71
CA LEU A 117 -13.59 13.02 0.53
C LEU A 117 -13.11 13.80 1.75
N VAL A 118 -11.82 14.14 1.84
CA VAL A 118 -11.27 14.88 2.99
C VAL A 118 -11.92 16.26 3.10
N LEU A 119 -12.12 16.97 1.98
CA LEU A 119 -12.79 18.27 1.95
C LEU A 119 -14.26 18.16 2.39
N VAL A 120 -15.00 17.19 1.86
CA VAL A 120 -16.40 16.95 2.24
C VAL A 120 -16.50 16.53 3.70
N ALA A 121 -15.62 15.64 4.18
CA ALA A 121 -15.57 15.23 5.59
C ALA A 121 -15.25 16.41 6.50
N ALA A 122 -14.28 17.26 6.13
CA ALA A 122 -13.95 18.47 6.87
C ALA A 122 -15.16 19.41 6.96
N CYS A 123 -15.90 19.63 5.86
CA CYS A 123 -17.09 20.49 5.87
C CYS A 123 -18.27 19.89 6.64
N THR A 124 -18.55 18.59 6.46
CA THR A 124 -19.73 17.92 7.04
C THR A 124 -19.58 17.62 8.53
N LEU A 125 -18.35 17.47 9.02
CA LEU A 125 -18.07 17.21 10.44
C LEU A 125 -17.86 18.48 11.27
N ARG A 126 -18.09 19.68 10.70
CA ARG A 126 -18.10 20.94 11.46
C ARG A 126 -19.37 21.03 12.30
N GLY A 127 -19.24 21.52 13.53
CA GLY A 127 -20.37 21.69 14.46
C GLY A 127 -20.77 20.37 15.12
N PRO A 128 -21.99 20.25 15.67
CA PRO A 128 -22.47 19.01 16.28
C PRO A 128 -22.68 17.94 15.19
N ALA A 129 -21.63 17.18 14.89
CA ALA A 129 -21.65 16.10 13.92
C ALA A 129 -22.43 14.91 14.49
N GLY A 130 -23.74 14.88 14.23
CA GLY A 130 -24.59 13.76 14.65
C GLY A 130 -24.18 12.43 14.03
N ARG A 131 -24.66 11.33 14.62
CA ARG A 131 -24.40 9.95 14.20
C ARG A 131 -24.62 9.68 12.71
N LYS A 132 -25.58 10.36 12.07
CA LYS A 132 -25.87 10.26 10.64
C LYS A 132 -24.72 10.79 9.77
N HIS A 133 -24.13 11.93 10.12
CA HIS A 133 -23.01 12.51 9.38
C HIS A 133 -21.77 11.62 9.50
N LEU A 134 -21.46 11.12 10.70
CA LEU A 134 -20.36 10.19 10.92
C LEU A 134 -20.54 8.88 10.14
N HIS A 135 -21.77 8.36 10.07
CA HIS A 135 -22.09 7.18 9.24
C HIS A 135 -21.87 7.46 7.75
N GLY A 136 -22.41 8.56 7.23
CA GLY A 136 -22.27 8.93 5.82
C GLY A 136 -20.80 9.11 5.41
N VAL A 137 -20.03 9.82 6.23
CA VAL A 137 -18.58 9.99 6.03
C VAL A 137 -17.85 8.64 6.13
N GLY A 138 -18.19 7.79 7.10
CA GLY A 138 -17.61 6.46 7.24
C GLY A 138 -17.84 5.55 6.03
N VAL A 139 -19.07 5.54 5.49
CA VAL A 139 -19.42 4.79 4.27
C VAL A 139 -18.67 5.34 3.05
N ALA A 140 -18.73 6.66 2.83
CA ALA A 140 -18.03 7.30 1.71
C ALA A 140 -16.52 7.04 1.76
N ALA A 141 -15.92 7.15 2.95
CA ALA A 141 -14.51 6.90 3.16
C ALA A 141 -14.12 5.44 2.93
N THR A 142 -14.99 4.50 3.28
CA THR A 142 -14.79 3.06 3.01
C THR A 142 -14.80 2.79 1.50
N VAL A 143 -15.72 3.40 0.75
CA VAL A 143 -15.80 3.25 -0.71
C VAL A 143 -14.58 3.87 -1.40
N VAL A 144 -14.18 5.09 -1.04
CA VAL A 144 -13.00 5.74 -1.62
C VAL A 144 -11.71 5.01 -1.24
N GLY A 145 -11.60 4.52 0.00
CA GLY A 145 -10.47 3.71 0.46
C GLY A 145 -10.35 2.36 -0.25
N ALA A 146 -11.41 1.89 -0.91
CA ALA A 146 -11.40 0.66 -1.70
C ALA A 146 -10.91 0.84 -3.14
N LEU A 147 -10.72 2.07 -3.62
CA LEU A 147 -10.28 2.32 -5.01
C LEU A 147 -8.93 1.66 -5.35
N PRO A 148 -7.90 1.68 -4.49
CA PRO A 148 -6.67 0.91 -4.74
C PRO A 148 -6.92 -0.59 -4.91
N MET A 149 -7.78 -1.18 -4.08
CA MET A 149 -8.16 -2.59 -4.21
C MET A 149 -8.92 -2.84 -5.52
N GLY A 150 -9.82 -1.93 -5.91
CA GLY A 150 -10.54 -1.99 -7.18
C GLY A 150 -9.61 -1.90 -8.40
N ALA A 151 -8.53 -1.14 -8.34
CA ALA A 151 -7.57 -1.05 -9.43
C ALA A 151 -6.83 -2.39 -9.67
N TRP A 152 -6.55 -3.15 -8.60
CA TRP A 152 -5.96 -4.49 -8.70
C TRP A 152 -7.00 -5.54 -9.11
N MET A 153 -8.17 -5.55 -8.48
CA MET A 153 -9.24 -6.51 -8.78
C MET A 153 -9.84 -6.29 -10.18
N GLY A 154 -9.84 -5.04 -10.66
CA GLY A 154 -10.31 -4.66 -11.99
C GLY A 154 -9.59 -5.35 -13.12
N MET A 155 -8.37 -5.86 -12.89
CA MET A 155 -7.61 -6.63 -13.87
C MET A 155 -8.21 -8.00 -14.21
N ALA A 156 -9.16 -8.48 -13.41
CA ALA A 156 -9.95 -9.66 -13.78
C ALA A 156 -10.93 -9.40 -14.94
N VAL A 157 -11.21 -8.12 -15.25
CA VAL A 157 -12.09 -7.72 -16.35
C VAL A 157 -11.23 -7.25 -17.53
N PRO A 158 -11.43 -7.74 -18.76
CA PRO A 158 -10.62 -7.36 -19.92
C PRO A 158 -10.99 -5.97 -20.47
N TRP A 159 -10.92 -4.93 -19.62
CA TRP A 159 -11.30 -3.55 -19.96
C TRP A 159 -10.43 -2.97 -21.09
N TRP A 160 -9.19 -3.45 -21.26
CA TRP A 160 -8.26 -3.04 -22.31
C TRP A 160 -8.71 -3.42 -23.73
N ARG A 161 -9.67 -4.35 -23.86
CA ARG A 161 -10.23 -4.77 -25.15
C ARG A 161 -11.36 -3.88 -25.64
N VAL A 162 -11.91 -3.02 -24.77
CA VAL A 162 -13.11 -2.25 -25.09
C VAL A 162 -12.79 -1.15 -26.09
N GLY A 163 -13.36 -1.29 -27.29
CA GLY A 163 -13.13 -0.36 -28.40
C GLY A 163 -11.72 -0.43 -28.97
N ALA A 164 -10.99 -1.54 -28.78
CA ALA A 164 -9.67 -1.72 -29.39
C ALA A 164 -9.81 -2.04 -30.89
N ASP A 165 -8.94 -1.44 -31.70
CA ASP A 165 -8.82 -1.72 -33.13
C ASP A 165 -7.49 -2.44 -33.38
N GLY A 166 -7.54 -3.77 -33.45
CA GLY A 166 -6.34 -4.61 -33.55
C GLY A 166 -5.45 -4.50 -32.30
N ASP A 167 -4.22 -4.00 -32.46
CA ASP A 167 -3.22 -3.84 -31.40
C ASP A 167 -3.20 -2.42 -30.79
N GLN A 168 -4.17 -1.57 -31.16
CA GLN A 168 -4.24 -0.18 -30.69
C GLN A 168 -5.45 0.02 -29.75
N PRO A 169 -5.21 0.48 -28.50
CA PRO A 169 -6.30 0.83 -27.60
C PRO A 169 -6.96 2.15 -28.03
N SER A 170 -8.28 2.24 -27.93
CA SER A 170 -8.99 3.50 -28.13
C SER A 170 -9.03 4.35 -26.87
N TRP A 171 -9.33 5.64 -27.03
CA TRP A 171 -9.52 6.57 -25.90
C TRP A 171 -10.64 6.18 -24.94
N VAL A 172 -11.60 5.36 -25.37
CA VAL A 172 -12.69 4.82 -24.52
C VAL A 172 -12.15 3.90 -23.43
N VAL A 173 -10.94 3.35 -23.61
CA VAL A 173 -10.29 2.49 -22.62
C VAL A 173 -10.12 3.17 -21.27
N VAL A 174 -9.91 4.50 -21.24
CA VAL A 174 -9.69 5.27 -20.01
C VAL A 174 -10.95 5.33 -19.13
N PRO A 175 -12.10 5.86 -19.60
CA PRO A 175 -13.32 5.84 -18.80
C PRO A 175 -13.79 4.42 -18.47
N THR A 176 -13.60 3.44 -19.36
CA THR A 176 -13.94 2.04 -19.06
C THR A 176 -13.07 1.49 -17.93
N ALA A 177 -11.76 1.70 -17.95
CA ALA A 177 -10.86 1.27 -16.87
C ALA A 177 -11.26 1.89 -15.52
N ILE A 178 -11.52 3.20 -15.50
CA ILE A 178 -11.94 3.92 -14.29
C ILE A 178 -13.29 3.37 -13.78
N LEU A 179 -14.25 3.13 -14.67
CA LEU A 179 -15.53 2.53 -14.31
C LEU A 179 -15.36 1.13 -13.73
N THR A 180 -14.52 0.29 -14.35
CA THR A 180 -14.19 -1.05 -13.85
C THR A 180 -13.54 -0.99 -12.47
N MET A 181 -12.59 -0.07 -12.24
CA MET A 181 -11.97 0.16 -10.93
C MET A 181 -13.02 0.52 -9.87
N VAL A 182 -13.92 1.46 -10.17
CA VAL A 182 -14.96 1.90 -9.23
C VAL A 182 -15.96 0.79 -8.93
N LEU A 183 -16.43 0.07 -9.97
CA LEU A 183 -17.39 -1.02 -9.82
C LEU A 183 -16.81 -2.17 -8.99
N THR A 184 -15.57 -2.58 -9.28
CA THR A 184 -14.91 -3.65 -8.52
C THR A 184 -14.60 -3.24 -7.08
N ALA A 185 -14.24 -1.97 -6.83
CA ALA A 185 -14.13 -1.43 -5.47
C ALA A 185 -15.47 -1.52 -4.71
N MET A 186 -16.57 -1.09 -5.33
CA MET A 186 -17.91 -1.16 -4.73
C MET A 186 -18.36 -2.59 -4.44
N VAL A 187 -18.15 -3.51 -5.39
CA VAL A 187 -18.42 -4.94 -5.21
C VAL A 187 -17.58 -5.50 -4.06
N GLY A 188 -16.29 -5.20 -4.02
CA GLY A 188 -15.39 -5.62 -2.95
C GLY A 188 -15.86 -5.14 -1.57
N VAL A 189 -16.25 -3.86 -1.44
CA VAL A 189 -16.82 -3.32 -0.21
C VAL A 189 -18.12 -4.04 0.18
N GLY A 190 -19.03 -4.27 -0.79
CA GLY A 190 -20.28 -4.98 -0.56
C GLY A 190 -20.07 -6.41 -0.05
N VAL A 191 -19.14 -7.15 -0.67
CA VAL A 191 -18.78 -8.52 -0.26
C VAL A 191 -18.17 -8.52 1.15
N LEU A 192 -17.21 -7.63 1.43
CA LEU A 192 -16.60 -7.51 2.75
C LEU A 192 -17.62 -7.11 3.83
N HIS A 193 -18.58 -6.24 3.49
CA HIS A 193 -19.64 -5.83 4.40
C HIS A 193 -20.63 -6.97 4.68
N GLY A 194 -21.04 -7.71 3.66
CA GLY A 194 -21.90 -8.88 3.79
C GLY A 194 -21.26 -9.96 4.65
N LEU A 195 -20.01 -10.35 4.33
CA LEU A 195 -19.24 -11.32 5.11
C LEU A 195 -19.04 -10.86 6.56
N GLY A 196 -18.65 -9.61 6.76
CA GLY A 196 -18.48 -9.04 8.10
C GLY A 196 -19.75 -9.05 8.93
N SER A 197 -20.89 -8.74 8.31
CA SER A 197 -22.20 -8.78 8.96
C SER A 197 -22.62 -10.19 9.36
N VAL A 198 -22.32 -11.20 8.53
CA VAL A 198 -22.53 -12.61 8.87
C VAL A 198 -21.64 -13.03 10.05
N VAL A 199 -20.34 -12.69 10.01
CA VAL A 199 -19.39 -13.02 11.09
C VAL A 199 -19.84 -12.42 12.42
N ILE A 200 -20.23 -11.15 12.43
CA ILE A 200 -20.73 -10.47 13.64
C ILE A 200 -22.01 -11.13 14.14
N SER A 201 -22.96 -11.42 13.23
CA SER A 201 -24.22 -12.08 13.58
C SER A 201 -24.01 -13.49 14.18
N VAL A 202 -23.10 -14.29 13.60
CA VAL A 202 -22.76 -15.62 14.11
C VAL A 202 -22.08 -15.50 15.48
N ARG A 203 -21.13 -14.58 15.65
CA ARG A 203 -20.48 -14.34 16.94
C ARG A 203 -21.51 -13.97 18.02
N ASP A 204 -22.43 -13.06 17.71
CA ASP A 204 -23.41 -12.57 18.67
C ASP A 204 -24.39 -13.69 19.07
N ARG A 205 -24.78 -14.55 18.12
CA ARG A 205 -25.55 -15.78 18.41
C ARG A 205 -24.78 -16.75 19.31
N LEU A 206 -23.50 -16.99 19.04
CA LEU A 206 -22.65 -17.88 19.84
C LEU A 206 -22.43 -17.34 21.26
N LEU A 207 -22.28 -16.02 21.42
CA LEU A 207 -22.16 -15.38 22.72
C LEU A 207 -23.48 -15.43 23.51
N ALA A 208 -24.63 -15.27 22.84
CA ALA A 208 -25.94 -15.40 23.45
C ALA A 208 -26.26 -16.84 23.89
N ALA A 209 -25.74 -17.84 23.16
CA ALA A 209 -25.91 -19.25 23.48
C ALA A 209 -25.03 -19.74 24.66
N ARG A 210 -24.06 -18.95 25.14
CA ARG A 210 -23.24 -19.35 26.29
C ARG A 210 -24.07 -19.36 27.58
N PRO A 211 -24.11 -20.48 28.33
CA PRO A 211 -24.81 -20.53 29.60
C PRO A 211 -24.23 -19.49 30.57
N ARG A 212 -25.08 -18.63 31.13
CA ARG A 212 -24.66 -17.70 32.18
C ARG A 212 -24.20 -18.51 33.40
N PRO A 213 -23.02 -18.23 33.98
CA PRO A 213 -22.61 -18.93 35.19
C PRO A 213 -23.66 -18.70 36.29
N PRO A 214 -23.97 -19.70 37.12
CA PRO A 214 -24.90 -19.54 38.23
C PRO A 214 -24.41 -18.39 39.13
N ARG A 215 -25.33 -17.51 39.55
CA ARG A 215 -25.03 -16.46 40.53
C ARG A 215 -24.47 -17.12 41.78
N ALA A 216 -23.17 -16.96 42.02
CA ALA A 216 -22.57 -17.45 43.26
C ALA A 216 -23.27 -16.77 44.45
N PRO A 217 -23.63 -17.52 45.52
CA PRO A 217 -24.11 -16.93 46.75
C PRO A 217 -23.13 -15.87 47.24
N ARG A 218 -23.63 -14.72 47.72
CA ARG A 218 -22.86 -13.68 48.39
C ARG A 218 -22.21 -14.28 49.64
N THR A 219 -21.04 -14.88 49.47
CA THR A 219 -20.14 -15.22 50.55
C THR A 219 -19.09 -14.10 50.60
N PRO A 220 -18.79 -13.53 51.79
CA PRO A 220 -17.67 -12.60 51.92
C PRO A 220 -16.40 -13.40 51.64
N ARG A 221 -15.83 -13.23 50.45
CA ARG A 221 -14.67 -14.01 49.99
C ARG A 221 -13.41 -13.15 50.13
N GLU A 222 -12.43 -13.74 50.80
CA GLU A 222 -11.05 -13.27 50.92
C GLU A 222 -10.44 -12.83 49.56
N PRO A 223 -9.46 -11.91 49.58
CA PRO A 223 -8.81 -11.41 48.38
C PRO A 223 -7.89 -12.48 47.78
N GLY A 224 -8.43 -13.33 46.91
CA GLY A 224 -7.61 -14.31 46.19
C GLY A 224 -8.35 -15.11 45.14
N HIS A 225 -7.86 -15.02 43.89
CA HIS A 225 -8.05 -15.99 42.81
C HIS A 225 -9.46 -16.07 42.18
N GLY A 226 -9.88 -15.00 41.51
CA GLY A 226 -10.82 -15.13 40.39
C GLY A 226 -10.18 -15.84 39.19
N PRO A 227 -10.96 -16.48 38.29
CA PRO A 227 -10.42 -17.16 37.11
C PRO A 227 -9.53 -16.19 36.32
N GLY A 228 -8.25 -16.53 36.20
CA GLY A 228 -7.25 -15.70 35.53
C GLY A 228 -7.67 -15.40 34.09
N PRO A 229 -7.40 -14.18 33.58
CA PRO A 229 -7.76 -13.84 32.21
C PRO A 229 -7.09 -14.80 31.22
N LEU A 230 -7.85 -15.26 30.22
CA LEU A 230 -7.36 -16.06 29.09
C LEU A 230 -6.18 -15.32 28.44
N GLY A 231 -4.98 -15.88 28.61
CA GLY A 231 -3.76 -15.33 28.04
C GLY A 231 -2.89 -16.42 27.45
N VAL A 232 -2.36 -16.15 26.26
CA VAL A 232 -1.38 -17.02 25.60
C VAL A 232 0.00 -16.48 25.99
N HIS A 233 0.84 -17.32 26.61
CA HIS A 233 2.21 -16.94 27.04
C HIS A 233 2.28 -15.66 27.92
N GLY A 234 1.28 -15.45 28.79
CA GLY A 234 1.24 -14.30 29.71
C GLY A 234 0.74 -12.97 29.12
N LEU A 235 0.40 -12.93 27.83
CA LEU A 235 -0.26 -11.77 27.20
C LEU A 235 -1.78 -11.85 27.38
N ARG A 236 -2.40 -10.74 27.80
CA ARG A 236 -3.86 -10.66 28.00
C ARG A 236 -4.56 -10.37 26.67
N LEU A 237 -5.62 -11.12 26.37
CA LEU A 237 -6.51 -10.78 25.25
C LEU A 237 -7.42 -9.60 25.61
N PRO A 238 -7.78 -8.73 24.64
CA PRO A 238 -8.74 -7.68 24.87
C PRO A 238 -10.11 -8.27 25.26
N PRO A 239 -10.88 -7.57 26.13
CA PRO A 239 -12.20 -8.05 26.52
C PRO A 239 -13.13 -8.15 25.31
N SER A 240 -13.87 -9.26 25.22
CA SER A 240 -14.81 -9.57 24.13
C SER A 240 -15.99 -8.60 24.01
N SER A 241 -16.16 -7.68 24.97
CA SER A 241 -17.23 -6.68 25.02
C SER A 241 -17.01 -5.46 24.11
N ARG A 242 -15.82 -5.27 23.52
CA ARG A 242 -15.62 -4.27 22.45
C ARG A 242 -16.18 -4.83 21.13
N VAL A 243 -17.50 -4.80 20.97
CA VAL A 243 -18.16 -5.20 19.72
C VAL A 243 -17.85 -4.14 18.65
N PRO A 244 -17.07 -4.45 17.60
CA PRO A 244 -16.93 -3.55 16.47
C PRO A 244 -18.26 -3.51 15.72
N THR A 245 -18.70 -2.30 15.36
CA THR A 245 -19.83 -2.12 14.44
C THR A 245 -19.51 -2.78 13.10
N PRO A 246 -20.51 -3.30 12.35
CA PRO A 246 -20.29 -3.89 11.02
C PRO A 246 -19.47 -3.00 10.10
N LEU A 247 -19.76 -1.69 10.08
CA LEU A 247 -19.05 -0.73 9.22
C LEU A 247 -17.57 -0.56 9.62
N PHE A 248 -17.25 -0.43 10.91
CA PHE A 248 -15.86 -0.41 11.38
C PHE A 248 -15.12 -1.69 10.99
N PHE A 249 -15.76 -2.86 11.17
CA PHE A 249 -15.16 -4.13 10.80
C PHE A 249 -14.90 -4.21 9.28
N THR A 250 -15.84 -3.75 8.45
CA THR A 250 -15.65 -3.64 6.99
C THR A 250 -14.47 -2.75 6.65
N ALA A 251 -14.39 -1.54 7.20
CA ALA A 251 -13.30 -0.60 6.94
C ALA A 251 -11.94 -1.19 7.37
N TYR A 252 -11.89 -1.88 8.51
CA TYR A 252 -10.68 -2.53 8.99
C TYR A 252 -10.23 -3.68 8.08
N VAL A 253 -11.14 -4.59 7.73
CA VAL A 253 -10.83 -5.72 6.85
C VAL A 253 -10.43 -5.21 5.47
N LEU A 254 -11.11 -4.20 4.93
CA LEU A 254 -10.74 -3.55 3.68
C LEU A 254 -9.30 -3.03 3.71
N THR A 255 -8.93 -2.28 4.76
CA THR A 255 -7.58 -1.74 4.94
C THR A 255 -6.53 -2.87 4.91
N ALA A 256 -6.79 -3.98 5.61
CA ALA A 256 -5.91 -5.14 5.60
C ALA A 256 -5.87 -5.85 4.24
N CYS A 257 -7.01 -5.97 3.55
CA CYS A 257 -7.12 -6.57 2.22
C CYS A 257 -6.36 -5.77 1.16
N VAL A 258 -6.40 -4.43 1.19
CA VAL A 258 -5.60 -3.58 0.29
C VAL A 258 -4.12 -3.93 0.41
N ALA A 259 -3.58 -3.93 1.63
CA ALA A 259 -2.18 -4.26 1.87
C ALA A 259 -1.85 -5.70 1.45
N ALA A 260 -2.65 -6.68 1.89
CA ALA A 260 -2.42 -8.08 1.62
C ALA A 260 -2.49 -8.42 0.12
N LEU A 261 -3.46 -7.86 -0.61
CA LEU A 261 -3.62 -8.08 -2.05
C LEU A 261 -2.39 -7.60 -2.82
N ILE A 262 -1.95 -6.37 -2.57
CA ILE A 262 -0.84 -5.77 -3.33
C ILE A 262 0.50 -6.43 -2.96
N LEU A 263 0.74 -6.71 -1.67
CA LEU A 263 1.96 -7.40 -1.21
C LEU A 263 2.03 -8.84 -1.75
N SER A 264 0.92 -9.58 -1.69
CA SER A 264 0.89 -10.97 -2.18
C SER A 264 0.96 -11.06 -3.70
N ASP A 265 0.30 -10.16 -4.43
CA ASP A 265 0.42 -10.08 -5.89
C ASP A 265 1.87 -9.81 -6.29
N SER A 266 2.53 -8.82 -5.68
CA SER A 266 3.92 -8.48 -5.96
C SER A 266 4.87 -9.66 -5.68
N ALA A 267 4.68 -10.34 -4.55
CA ALA A 267 5.46 -11.52 -4.19
C ALA A 267 5.21 -12.73 -5.10
N ALA A 268 4.02 -12.84 -5.69
CA ALA A 268 3.65 -13.88 -6.65
C ALA A 268 4.06 -13.56 -8.11
N GLY A 269 4.91 -12.54 -8.31
CA GLY A 269 5.40 -12.12 -9.63
C GLY A 269 4.60 -10.98 -10.27
N ALA A 270 3.74 -10.30 -9.51
CA ALA A 270 2.93 -9.14 -9.92
C ALA A 270 2.01 -9.40 -11.12
N ARG A 271 1.24 -10.50 -11.08
CA ARG A 271 0.35 -10.87 -12.21
C ARG A 271 -0.77 -9.85 -12.44
N LEU A 272 -1.31 -9.27 -11.38
CA LEU A 272 -2.32 -8.21 -11.45
C LEU A 272 -1.67 -6.84 -11.62
N GLY A 273 -0.52 -6.61 -10.98
CA GLY A 273 0.23 -5.36 -11.11
C GLY A 273 0.87 -5.15 -12.49
N PHE A 274 1.23 -6.20 -13.21
CA PHE A 274 1.89 -6.10 -14.51
C PHE A 274 0.89 -5.75 -15.62
N ASN A 275 1.17 -4.67 -16.35
CA ASN A 275 0.24 -3.99 -17.27
C ASN A 275 -1.09 -3.64 -16.61
N GLY A 276 -1.07 -3.35 -15.30
CA GLY A 276 -2.22 -2.94 -14.52
C GLY A 276 -2.50 -1.43 -14.62
N MET A 277 -3.63 -0.97 -14.08
CA MET A 277 -4.00 0.45 -14.09
C MET A 277 -3.07 1.34 -13.26
N LEU A 278 -2.32 0.78 -12.31
CA LEU A 278 -1.45 1.54 -11.38
C LEU A 278 -0.11 0.84 -11.14
N GLY A 279 0.09 -0.34 -11.73
CA GLY A 279 1.25 -1.17 -11.47
C GLY A 279 2.39 -0.87 -12.44
N MET A 280 3.03 -1.92 -12.94
CA MET A 280 4.12 -1.82 -13.90
C MET A 280 3.57 -1.77 -15.32
N ASP A 281 4.23 -1.03 -16.20
CA ASP A 281 3.89 -0.95 -17.61
C ASP A 281 5.09 -1.40 -18.45
N ALA A 282 4.87 -2.41 -19.29
CA ALA A 282 5.86 -2.91 -20.22
C ALA A 282 6.32 -1.86 -21.25
N VAL A 283 5.44 -0.96 -21.70
CA VAL A 283 5.75 0.07 -22.72
C VAL A 283 6.73 1.11 -22.18
N VAL A 284 6.53 1.53 -20.93
CA VAL A 284 7.42 2.50 -20.25
C VAL A 284 8.70 1.82 -19.74
N ALA A 285 8.70 0.48 -19.62
CA ALA A 285 9.86 -0.36 -19.30
C ALA A 285 10.62 0.06 -18.03
N GLY A 286 9.89 0.48 -16.99
CA GLY A 286 10.48 0.84 -15.69
C GLY A 286 10.92 -0.37 -14.86
N ARG A 287 10.12 -1.44 -14.88
CA ARG A 287 10.33 -2.73 -14.19
C ARG A 287 9.36 -3.77 -14.76
N PHE A 288 9.76 -5.05 -14.86
CA PHE A 288 8.92 -6.13 -15.46
C PHE A 288 8.41 -7.18 -14.48
N TYR A 289 8.89 -7.18 -13.25
CA TYR A 289 8.50 -8.11 -12.19
C TYR A 289 8.75 -7.48 -10.83
N GLY A 290 7.97 -7.87 -9.83
CA GLY A 290 8.13 -7.44 -8.45
C GLY A 290 7.35 -6.21 -8.02
N MET A 291 7.72 -5.60 -6.90
CA MET A 291 7.00 -4.45 -6.35
C MET A 291 7.34 -3.16 -7.10
N SER A 292 6.32 -2.43 -7.58
CA SER A 292 6.49 -1.07 -8.12
C SER A 292 6.41 -0.02 -7.01
N ASN A 293 7.00 1.16 -7.24
CA ASN A 293 6.89 2.31 -6.34
C ASN A 293 5.44 2.67 -6.00
N THR A 294 4.54 2.58 -6.98
CA THR A 294 3.10 2.83 -6.82
C THR A 294 2.42 1.75 -5.99
N ALA A 295 2.73 0.48 -6.22
CA ALA A 295 2.24 -0.65 -5.45
C ALA A 295 2.71 -0.56 -3.98
N PHE A 296 4.00 -0.28 -3.77
CA PHE A 296 4.59 -0.09 -2.45
C PHE A 296 3.88 1.02 -1.67
N ALA A 297 3.75 2.21 -2.26
CA ALA A 297 3.12 3.37 -1.61
C ALA A 297 1.70 3.05 -1.09
N LEU A 298 0.87 2.42 -1.93
CA LEU A 298 -0.50 2.02 -1.57
C LEU A 298 -0.51 0.93 -0.49
N ALA A 299 0.31 -0.12 -0.66
CA ALA A 299 0.36 -1.25 0.25
C ALA A 299 0.92 -0.87 1.63
N ALA A 300 2.00 -0.09 1.68
CA ALA A 300 2.65 0.36 2.90
C ALA A 300 1.75 1.28 3.72
N ALA A 301 1.10 2.25 3.06
CA ALA A 301 0.12 3.12 3.71
C ALA A 301 -1.03 2.34 4.35
N ALA A 302 -1.63 1.40 3.61
CA ALA A 302 -2.69 0.54 4.10
C ALA A 302 -2.21 -0.37 5.25
N LEU A 303 -1.02 -0.96 5.14
CA LEU A 303 -0.45 -1.83 6.15
C LEU A 303 -0.21 -1.10 7.48
N VAL A 304 0.38 0.10 7.44
CA VAL A 304 0.64 0.90 8.64
C VAL A 304 -0.67 1.20 9.39
N ILE A 305 -1.74 1.52 8.65
CA ILE A 305 -3.07 1.78 9.24
C ILE A 305 -3.69 0.50 9.80
N ALA A 306 -3.66 -0.60 9.04
CA ALA A 306 -4.22 -1.88 9.46
C ALA A 306 -3.54 -2.38 10.75
N VAL A 307 -2.20 -2.33 10.79
CA VAL A 307 -1.42 -2.72 11.96
C VAL A 307 -1.71 -1.80 13.14
N ALA A 308 -1.75 -0.48 12.94
CA ALA A 308 -2.05 0.46 14.01
C ALA A 308 -3.43 0.21 14.64
N ALA A 309 -4.47 0.08 13.82
CA ALA A 309 -5.84 -0.13 14.27
C ALA A 309 -6.05 -1.52 14.90
N GLY A 310 -5.39 -2.55 14.39
CA GLY A 310 -5.52 -3.94 14.86
C GLY A 310 -4.71 -4.26 16.12
N VAL A 311 -3.50 -3.70 16.24
CA VAL A 311 -2.57 -4.01 17.33
C VAL A 311 -2.86 -3.18 18.59
N SER A 312 -3.36 -1.95 18.45
CA SER A 312 -3.58 -1.06 19.60
C SER A 312 -4.48 -1.65 20.69
N PRO A 313 -5.65 -2.26 20.39
CA PRO A 313 -6.49 -2.87 21.41
C PRO A 313 -5.77 -3.96 22.21
N PHE A 314 -4.86 -4.70 21.57
CA PHE A 314 -4.07 -5.75 22.20
C PHE A 314 -2.94 -5.19 23.08
N VAL A 315 -2.28 -4.10 22.64
CA VAL A 315 -1.26 -3.39 23.42
C VAL A 315 -1.88 -2.68 24.63
N GLU A 316 -3.08 -2.14 24.49
CA GLU A 316 -3.86 -1.51 25.57
C GLU A 316 -4.28 -2.52 26.64
N ALA A 317 -4.58 -3.76 26.26
CA ALA A 317 -5.03 -4.81 27.19
C ALA A 317 -3.93 -5.28 28.17
N GLN A 318 -2.65 -4.95 27.92
CA GLN A 318 -1.56 -5.46 28.75
C GLN A 318 -1.37 -4.65 30.04
N PRO A 319 -1.16 -5.33 31.19
CA PRO A 319 -1.13 -4.68 32.50
C PRO A 319 0.19 -3.98 32.82
N THR A 320 1.31 -4.43 32.24
CA THR A 320 2.65 -3.90 32.55
C THR A 320 3.31 -3.32 31.32
N HIS A 321 4.14 -2.28 31.51
CA HIS A 321 4.86 -1.63 30.41
C HIS A 321 5.79 -2.59 29.63
N ARG A 322 6.35 -3.62 30.29
CA ARG A 322 7.13 -4.67 29.62
C ARG A 322 6.28 -5.50 28.66
N LEU A 323 5.09 -5.95 29.10
CA LEU A 323 4.17 -6.71 28.25
C LEU A 323 3.60 -5.86 27.12
N ARG A 324 3.32 -4.56 27.36
CA ARG A 324 2.93 -3.60 26.31
C ARG A 324 3.99 -3.50 25.22
N ARG A 325 5.26 -3.44 25.60
CA ARG A 325 6.40 -3.46 24.66
C ARG A 325 6.40 -4.75 23.85
N THR A 326 6.36 -5.92 24.51
CA THR A 326 6.36 -7.21 23.81
C THR A 326 5.17 -7.33 22.85
N ALA A 327 3.97 -6.93 23.28
CA ALA A 327 2.77 -6.92 22.44
C ALA A 327 2.91 -6.01 21.22
N ALA A 328 3.50 -4.82 21.38
CA ALA A 328 3.74 -3.90 20.27
C ALA A 328 4.80 -4.44 19.31
N TYR A 329 5.91 -4.98 19.84
CA TYR A 329 6.97 -5.57 19.02
C TYR A 329 6.50 -6.80 18.25
N LEU A 330 5.72 -7.69 18.86
CA LEU A 330 5.15 -8.85 18.16
C LEU A 330 4.05 -8.41 17.17
N GLY A 331 3.13 -7.56 17.62
CA GLY A 331 1.99 -7.11 16.82
C GLY A 331 2.38 -6.29 15.60
N VAL A 332 3.44 -5.47 15.68
CA VAL A 332 3.97 -4.73 14.53
C VAL A 332 5.05 -5.52 13.80
N GLY A 333 5.93 -6.21 14.54
CA GLY A 333 7.08 -6.91 13.99
C GLY A 333 6.71 -8.11 13.14
N VAL A 334 5.71 -8.91 13.51
CA VAL A 334 5.27 -10.07 12.70
C VAL A 334 4.73 -9.63 11.32
N PRO A 335 3.69 -8.78 11.21
CA PRO A 335 3.20 -8.34 9.91
C PRO A 335 4.25 -7.51 9.17
N GLY A 336 5.09 -6.76 9.89
CA GLY A 336 6.19 -6.00 9.31
C GLY A 336 7.28 -6.86 8.68
N LEU A 337 7.69 -7.94 9.36
CA LEU A 337 8.65 -8.91 8.83
C LEU A 337 8.08 -9.66 7.63
N ILE A 338 6.79 -10.02 7.67
CA ILE A 338 6.11 -10.61 6.51
C ILE A 338 6.14 -9.63 5.34
N ALA A 339 5.76 -8.37 5.53
CA ALA A 339 5.77 -7.37 4.48
C ALA A 339 7.18 -7.12 3.91
N LEU A 340 8.19 -6.98 4.77
CA LEU A 340 9.59 -6.84 4.35
C LEU A 340 10.12 -8.08 3.63
N ALA A 341 9.69 -9.28 4.01
CA ALA A 341 10.04 -10.50 3.29
C ALA A 341 9.39 -10.52 1.90
N LEU A 342 8.11 -10.16 1.80
CA LEU A 342 7.39 -10.09 0.52
C LEU A 342 7.99 -9.03 -0.43
N ASP A 343 8.50 -7.92 0.11
CA ASP A 343 9.15 -6.81 -0.62
C ASP A 343 10.63 -7.09 -0.98
N GLY A 344 11.35 -7.78 -0.10
CA GLY A 344 12.80 -8.02 -0.21
C GLY A 344 13.20 -9.31 -0.91
N LEU A 345 12.26 -10.21 -1.23
CA LEU A 345 12.56 -11.47 -1.91
C LEU A 345 13.19 -11.20 -3.29
N PRO A 346 14.39 -11.73 -3.61
CA PRO A 346 15.06 -11.49 -4.89
C PRO A 346 14.21 -11.90 -6.10
N GLN A 347 13.46 -13.00 -5.96
CA GLN A 347 12.51 -13.51 -6.97
C GLN A 347 11.28 -12.59 -7.14
N ALA A 348 10.95 -11.80 -6.13
CA ALA A 348 9.87 -10.81 -6.13
C ALA A 348 10.35 -9.42 -6.51
N GLY A 349 11.57 -9.29 -7.06
CA GLY A 349 12.15 -8.00 -7.41
C GLY A 349 12.36 -7.12 -6.17
N ALA A 350 13.49 -7.33 -5.49
CA ALA A 350 13.87 -6.56 -4.32
C ALA A 350 13.75 -5.04 -4.53
N ASP A 351 12.95 -4.37 -3.69
CA ASP A 351 12.88 -2.92 -3.58
C ASP A 351 13.56 -2.46 -2.28
N VAL A 352 14.80 -1.99 -2.42
CA VAL A 352 15.58 -1.52 -1.26
C VAL A 352 15.02 -0.21 -0.71
N GLY A 353 14.46 0.63 -1.56
CA GLY A 353 13.88 1.91 -1.13
C GLY A 353 12.60 1.68 -0.34
N GLY A 354 11.75 0.80 -0.84
CA GLY A 354 10.57 0.28 -0.14
C GLY A 354 10.92 -0.33 1.22
N ALA A 355 11.89 -1.25 1.26
CA ALA A 355 12.28 -1.92 2.50
C ALA A 355 12.77 -0.94 3.59
N ILE A 356 13.59 0.05 3.22
CA ILE A 356 14.06 1.09 4.15
C ILE A 356 12.89 1.93 4.66
N ALA A 357 11.99 2.36 3.77
CA ALA A 357 10.84 3.18 4.12
C ALA A 357 9.84 2.43 5.02
N MET A 358 9.55 1.16 4.70
CA MET A 358 8.68 0.29 5.48
C MET A 358 9.25 0.04 6.89
N ALA A 359 10.54 -0.33 6.98
CA ALA A 359 11.20 -0.57 8.26
C ALA A 359 11.18 0.69 9.15
N ALA A 360 11.43 1.86 8.56
CA ALA A 360 11.34 3.14 9.25
C ALA A 360 9.92 3.43 9.76
N ALA A 361 8.91 3.25 8.91
CA ALA A 361 7.51 3.48 9.24
C ALA A 361 7.02 2.57 10.38
N LEU A 362 7.35 1.27 10.32
CA LEU A 362 6.99 0.28 11.34
C LEU A 362 7.72 0.53 12.66
N ALA A 363 8.98 0.97 12.63
CA ALA A 363 9.71 1.36 13.82
C ALA A 363 9.07 2.59 14.50
N ALA A 364 8.72 3.61 13.71
CA ALA A 364 8.00 4.79 14.20
C ALA A 364 6.63 4.42 14.78
N LEU A 365 5.88 3.54 14.12
CA LEU A 365 4.60 3.02 14.61
C LEU A 365 4.77 2.29 15.94
N THR A 366 5.73 1.37 16.03
CA THR A 366 6.03 0.61 17.26
C THR A 366 6.39 1.54 18.41
N ALA A 367 7.27 2.51 18.17
CA ALA A 367 7.65 3.50 19.17
C ALA A 367 6.45 4.35 19.62
N GLY A 368 5.57 4.72 18.68
CA GLY A 368 4.32 5.41 18.96
C GLY A 368 3.38 4.60 19.86
N LEU A 369 3.17 3.31 19.55
CA LEU A 369 2.29 2.41 20.33
C LEU A 369 2.82 2.15 21.75
N VAL A 370 4.15 2.12 21.92
CA VAL A 370 4.80 1.98 23.23
C VAL A 370 4.79 3.30 24.04
N GLY A 371 4.55 4.45 23.39
CA GLY A 371 4.64 5.77 24.01
C GLY A 371 6.07 6.32 24.10
N GLY A 372 7.02 5.74 23.35
CA GLY A 372 8.42 6.15 23.30
C GLY A 372 8.74 7.18 22.22
N ARG A 373 9.97 7.70 22.26
CA ARG A 373 10.58 8.47 21.17
C ARG A 373 11.81 7.73 20.65
N ILE A 374 12.02 7.79 19.34
CA ILE A 374 13.21 7.24 18.68
C ILE A 374 14.27 8.34 18.65
N GLY A 375 15.39 8.13 19.36
CA GLY A 375 16.55 9.02 19.26
C GLY A 375 17.30 8.79 17.95
N TRP A 376 18.06 9.80 17.51
CA TRP A 376 18.84 9.76 16.25
C TRP A 376 19.71 8.51 16.10
N LYS A 377 20.38 8.06 17.17
CA LYS A 377 21.19 6.83 17.15
C LYS A 377 20.39 5.59 16.73
N ARG A 378 19.13 5.48 17.18
CA ARG A 378 18.25 4.35 16.81
C ARG A 378 17.76 4.45 15.37
N TRP A 379 17.51 5.67 14.89
CA TRP A 379 17.23 5.91 13.47
C TRP A 379 18.40 5.47 12.59
N MET A 380 19.64 5.82 12.97
CA MET A 380 20.82 5.33 12.27
C MET A 380 20.93 3.82 12.31
N THR A 381 20.67 3.15 13.45
CA THR A 381 20.70 1.67 13.48
C THR A 381 19.64 1.02 12.59
N ILE A 382 18.45 1.61 12.49
CA ILE A 382 17.39 1.10 11.59
C ILE A 382 17.81 1.29 10.13
N ALA A 383 18.30 2.48 9.78
CA ALA A 383 18.78 2.78 8.45
C ALA A 383 19.95 1.86 8.06
N THR A 384 20.97 1.75 8.91
CA THR A 384 22.11 0.84 8.71
C THR A 384 21.65 -0.61 8.61
N GLY A 385 20.73 -1.07 9.47
CA GLY A 385 20.20 -2.43 9.41
C GLY A 385 19.50 -2.73 8.07
N ALA A 386 18.66 -1.82 7.59
CA ALA A 386 17.99 -1.94 6.31
C ALA A 386 18.99 -1.91 5.13
N LEU A 387 19.97 -1.00 5.17
CA LEU A 387 21.07 -0.91 4.20
C LEU A 387 21.93 -2.19 4.16
N THR A 388 22.29 -2.74 5.33
CA THR A 388 23.07 -3.98 5.43
C THR A 388 22.28 -5.17 4.92
N ALA A 389 20.99 -5.29 5.25
CA ALA A 389 20.14 -6.35 4.73
C ALA A 389 20.03 -6.28 3.21
N ALA A 390 19.72 -5.09 2.67
CA ALA A 390 19.69 -4.82 1.24
C ALA A 390 21.01 -5.15 0.54
N GLY A 391 22.14 -4.70 1.10
CA GLY A 391 23.47 -4.96 0.57
C GLY A 391 23.85 -6.44 0.61
N LEU A 392 23.49 -7.17 1.67
CA LEU A 392 23.69 -8.61 1.77
C LEU A 392 22.86 -9.37 0.72
N PHE A 393 21.60 -9.00 0.53
CA PHE A 393 20.76 -9.58 -0.53
C PHE A 393 21.34 -9.30 -1.92
N GLY A 394 21.81 -8.09 -2.18
CA GLY A 394 22.47 -7.76 -3.44
C GLY A 394 23.78 -8.52 -3.65
N LEU A 395 24.54 -8.79 -2.58
CA LEU A 395 25.77 -9.59 -2.64
C LEU A 395 25.47 -11.07 -2.91
N ILE A 396 24.43 -11.62 -2.27
CA ILE A 396 23.94 -12.97 -2.51
C ILE A 396 23.51 -13.09 -3.98
N ASP A 397 22.73 -12.14 -4.47
CA ASP A 397 22.30 -12.08 -5.87
C ASP A 397 23.49 -12.05 -6.84
N ARG A 398 24.48 -11.18 -6.60
CA ARG A 398 25.73 -11.13 -7.36
C ARG A 398 26.46 -12.49 -7.37
N SER A 399 26.52 -13.16 -6.21
CA SER A 399 27.23 -14.44 -6.05
C SER A 399 26.52 -15.61 -6.74
N LEU A 400 25.20 -15.52 -6.91
CA LEU A 400 24.39 -16.50 -7.62
C LEU A 400 24.44 -16.31 -9.15
N GLY A 401 25.20 -15.33 -9.65
CA GLY A 401 25.33 -15.06 -11.08
C GLY A 401 24.11 -14.38 -11.70
N SER A 402 23.10 -14.01 -10.89
CA SER A 402 21.99 -13.18 -11.35
C SER A 402 22.45 -11.73 -11.49
N HIS A 403 22.13 -11.13 -12.64
CA HIS A 403 22.54 -9.77 -13.01
C HIS A 403 21.41 -8.77 -12.70
N THR A 404 20.81 -8.85 -11.51
CA THR A 404 19.74 -7.91 -11.17
C THR A 404 20.29 -6.49 -11.09
N HIS A 405 19.39 -5.50 -11.19
CA HIS A 405 19.72 -4.08 -11.02
C HIS A 405 20.50 -3.81 -9.72
N MET A 406 20.26 -4.58 -8.66
CA MET A 406 20.98 -4.47 -7.39
C MET A 406 22.42 -5.00 -7.47
N GLY A 407 22.61 -6.17 -8.09
CA GLY A 407 23.94 -6.74 -8.32
C GLY A 407 24.81 -5.87 -9.23
N GLN A 408 24.22 -5.24 -10.26
CA GLN A 408 24.91 -4.28 -11.14
C GLN A 408 25.29 -3.00 -10.41
N PHE A 409 24.42 -2.47 -9.55
CA PHE A 409 24.73 -1.28 -8.76
C PHE A 409 25.88 -1.53 -7.77
N ILE A 410 25.92 -2.71 -7.12
CA ILE A 410 27.05 -3.10 -6.28
C ILE A 410 28.34 -3.18 -7.09
N GLY A 411 28.30 -3.68 -8.33
CA GLY A 411 29.42 -3.62 -9.27
C GLY A 411 29.87 -2.19 -9.56
N GLN A 412 28.94 -1.27 -9.89
CA GLN A 412 29.25 0.15 -10.12
C GLN A 412 29.83 0.84 -8.89
N LEU A 413 29.45 0.42 -7.69
CA LEU A 413 30.00 0.92 -6.43
C LEU A 413 31.46 0.48 -6.24
N GLN A 414 31.77 -0.76 -6.61
CA GLN A 414 33.12 -1.32 -6.58
C GLN A 414 34.03 -0.70 -7.67
N ASP A 415 33.46 -0.46 -8.86
CA ASP A 415 34.17 0.09 -10.02
C ASP A 415 34.29 1.64 -9.98
N GLY A 416 33.73 2.29 -8.95
CA GLY A 416 33.81 3.75 -8.76
C GLY A 416 32.94 4.59 -9.71
N THR A 417 32.06 3.96 -10.51
CA THR A 417 31.22 4.63 -11.53
C THR A 417 29.82 5.01 -11.03
N ALA A 418 29.46 4.60 -9.80
CA ALA A 418 28.13 4.84 -9.21
C ALA A 418 27.71 6.33 -9.15
N SER A 419 28.66 7.26 -9.09
CA SER A 419 28.38 8.70 -9.06
C SER A 419 27.62 9.18 -10.30
N THR A 420 27.90 8.60 -11.46
CA THR A 420 27.23 8.94 -12.72
C THR A 420 25.77 8.48 -12.74
N THR A 421 25.50 7.29 -12.19
CA THR A 421 24.14 6.76 -12.02
C THR A 421 23.33 7.59 -11.03
N ILE A 422 23.94 7.98 -9.91
CA ILE A 422 23.30 8.84 -8.91
C ILE A 422 22.97 10.21 -9.50
N LEU A 423 23.92 10.85 -10.18
CA LEU A 423 23.70 12.16 -10.80
C LEU A 423 22.61 12.09 -11.88
N ARG A 424 22.60 11.05 -12.71
CA ARG A 424 21.54 10.80 -13.69
C ARG A 424 20.17 10.66 -13.04
N LYS A 425 20.05 9.92 -11.93
CA LYS A 425 18.80 9.79 -11.17
C LYS A 425 18.35 11.12 -10.56
N LEU A 426 19.27 11.88 -9.96
CA LEU A 426 18.97 13.20 -9.38
C LEU A 426 18.51 14.20 -10.43
N THR A 427 19.16 14.23 -11.60
CA THR A 427 18.73 15.12 -12.70
C THR A 427 17.35 14.75 -13.24
N ALA A 428 17.00 13.46 -13.28
CA ALA A 428 15.67 13.00 -13.70
C ALA A 428 14.54 13.46 -12.77
N LEU A 429 14.82 13.79 -11.49
CA LEU A 429 13.83 14.37 -10.57
C LEU A 429 13.52 15.83 -10.88
N VAL A 430 14.48 16.58 -11.39
CA VAL A 430 14.39 18.04 -11.49
C VAL A 430 14.02 18.49 -12.90
N VAL A 431 14.65 17.89 -13.91
CA VAL A 431 14.49 18.27 -15.32
C VAL A 431 13.03 18.28 -15.79
N PRO A 432 12.15 17.32 -15.43
CA PRO A 432 10.76 17.32 -15.91
C PRO A 432 9.98 18.60 -15.59
N PHE A 433 10.26 19.26 -14.46
CA PHE A 433 9.59 20.49 -14.07
C PHE A 433 10.01 21.71 -14.91
N PHE A 434 11.15 21.62 -15.59
CA PHE A 434 11.62 22.64 -16.51
C PHE A 434 11.28 22.33 -17.97
N THR A 435 11.14 21.05 -18.32
CA THR A 435 10.88 20.62 -19.70
C THR A 435 9.39 20.42 -20.01
N SER A 436 8.55 20.15 -19.01
CA SER A 436 7.12 19.90 -19.19
C SER A 436 6.24 20.94 -18.48
N ARG A 437 5.42 21.65 -19.25
CA ARG A 437 4.42 22.60 -18.72
C ARG A 437 3.40 21.93 -17.80
N LEU A 438 3.05 20.68 -18.09
CA LEU A 438 2.11 19.90 -17.28
C LEU A 438 2.72 19.52 -15.92
N ALA A 439 4.00 19.12 -15.91
CA ALA A 439 4.71 18.82 -14.66
C ALA A 439 4.85 20.07 -13.78
N LEU A 440 5.15 21.23 -14.38
CA LEU A 440 5.19 22.50 -13.68
C LEU A 440 3.83 22.90 -13.12
N LEU A 441 2.75 22.79 -13.92
CA LEU A 441 1.39 23.07 -13.46
C LEU A 441 0.99 22.18 -12.28
N ALA A 442 1.28 20.87 -12.38
CA ALA A 442 1.01 19.91 -11.31
C ALA A 442 1.78 20.26 -10.02
N LEU A 443 3.05 20.67 -10.14
CA LEU A 443 3.84 21.14 -9.00
C LEU A 443 3.22 22.38 -8.35
N VAL A 444 2.84 23.39 -9.14
CA VAL A 444 2.22 24.63 -8.65
C VAL A 444 0.91 24.34 -7.93
N VAL A 445 0.03 23.53 -8.52
CA VAL A 445 -1.24 23.12 -7.90
C VAL A 445 -0.99 22.35 -6.61
N GLY A 446 -0.02 21.43 -6.60
CA GLY A 446 0.36 20.67 -5.40
C GLY A 446 0.89 21.56 -4.28
N VAL A 447 1.73 22.55 -4.60
CA VAL A 447 2.24 23.52 -3.62
C VAL A 447 1.12 24.39 -3.07
N ILE A 448 0.22 24.89 -3.92
CA ILE A 448 -0.95 25.68 -3.48
C ILE A 448 -1.82 24.85 -2.53
N ALA A 449 -2.09 23.58 -2.88
CA ALA A 449 -2.86 22.67 -2.03
C ALA A 449 -2.18 22.42 -0.68
N LEU A 450 -0.86 22.19 -0.67
CA LEU A 450 -0.08 21.96 0.55
C LEU A 450 -0.05 23.21 1.46
N VAL A 451 0.18 24.38 0.87
CA VAL A 451 0.17 25.66 1.59
C VAL A 451 -1.22 25.94 2.15
N GLY A 452 -2.28 25.73 1.36
CA GLY A 452 -3.67 25.86 1.78
C GLY A 452 -4.02 24.91 2.93
N ALA A 453 -3.63 23.64 2.84
CA ALA A 453 -3.83 22.66 3.90
C ALA A 453 -3.06 23.02 5.17
N GLY A 454 -1.82 23.47 5.05
CA GLY A 454 -0.99 23.92 6.17
C GLY A 454 -1.55 25.17 6.85
N TRP A 455 -2.02 26.15 6.07
CA TRP A 455 -2.70 27.33 6.58
C TRP A 455 -3.99 26.96 7.32
N TRP A 456 -4.82 26.10 6.72
CA TRP A 456 -6.07 25.62 7.33
C TRP A 456 -5.80 24.87 8.63
N LEU A 457 -4.81 23.97 8.65
CA LEU A 457 -4.44 23.21 9.85
C LEU A 457 -3.94 24.14 10.97
N ARG A 458 -3.11 25.14 10.65
CA ARG A 458 -2.66 26.15 11.62
C ARG A 458 -3.84 26.93 12.20
N ARG A 459 -4.79 27.32 11.35
CA ARG A 459 -6.02 28.00 11.77
C ARG A 459 -6.84 27.14 12.72
N GLU A 460 -7.07 25.87 12.40
CA GLU A 460 -7.84 24.96 13.25
C GLU A 460 -7.12 24.60 14.56
N VAL A 461 -5.79 24.44 14.55
CA VAL A 461 -4.99 24.27 15.78
C VAL A 461 -5.11 25.51 16.68
N THR A 462 -5.12 26.71 16.09
CA THR A 462 -5.29 27.95 16.83
C THR A 462 -6.71 28.04 17.41
N ALA A 463 -7.74 27.74 16.63
CA ALA A 463 -9.13 27.68 17.09
C ALA A 463 -9.32 26.65 18.22
N TRP A 464 -8.66 25.48 18.12
CA TRP A 464 -8.66 24.47 19.19
C TRP A 464 -8.05 25.00 20.49
N ARG A 465 -6.88 25.65 20.41
CA ARG A 465 -6.23 26.27 21.58
C ARG A 465 -7.07 27.38 22.20
N LEU A 466 -7.85 28.09 21.39
CA LEU A 466 -8.77 29.15 21.82
C LEU A 466 -10.14 28.60 22.29
N GLY A 467 -10.38 27.29 22.22
CA GLY A 467 -11.65 26.68 22.59
C GLY A 467 -12.82 26.94 21.62
N THR A 468 -12.55 27.53 20.45
CA THR A 468 -13.54 27.90 19.42
C THR A 468 -13.60 26.92 18.24
N SER A 469 -12.92 25.77 18.35
CA SER A 469 -12.86 24.81 17.25
C SER A 469 -14.23 24.25 16.90
N ALA A 470 -14.55 24.27 15.61
CA ALA A 470 -15.77 23.69 15.07
C ALA A 470 -15.84 22.16 15.24
N TYR A 471 -14.72 21.49 15.58
CA TYR A 471 -14.64 20.04 15.75
C TYR A 471 -14.65 19.61 17.23
N ALA A 472 -14.87 20.54 18.17
CA ALA A 472 -14.86 20.24 19.60
C ALA A 472 -15.89 19.17 19.99
N SER A 473 -17.04 19.14 19.31
CA SER A 473 -18.11 18.14 19.46
C SER A 473 -17.65 16.70 19.20
N LEU A 474 -16.63 16.47 18.38
CA LEU A 474 -16.15 15.11 18.04
C LEU A 474 -15.32 14.48 19.16
N VAL A 475 -14.79 15.30 20.07
CA VAL A 475 -13.83 14.88 21.10
C VAL A 475 -14.43 14.99 22.50
N ARG A 476 -15.28 16.00 22.74
CA ARG A 476 -15.93 16.17 24.04
C ARG A 476 -16.98 15.07 24.24
N PRO A 477 -17.02 14.42 25.42
CA PRO A 477 -18.15 13.57 25.75
C PRO A 477 -19.41 14.45 25.77
N GLU A 478 -20.52 13.95 25.22
CA GLU A 478 -21.83 14.55 25.46
C GLU A 478 -22.00 14.60 26.98
N GLU A 479 -21.88 15.80 27.57
CA GLU A 479 -22.35 16.01 28.93
C GLU A 479 -23.83 15.65 28.90
N GLN A 480 -24.22 14.67 29.71
CA GLN A 480 -25.62 14.36 29.95
C GLN A 480 -26.28 15.61 30.51
N GLU A 481 -26.90 16.38 29.64
CA GLU A 481 -27.75 17.54 29.95
C GLU A 481 -29.11 17.06 30.49
N ALA A 482 -29.08 16.10 31.43
CA ALA A 482 -30.25 15.48 32.03
C ALA A 482 -29.94 14.89 33.41
N ASP A 483 -29.48 15.72 34.36
CA ASP A 483 -30.05 15.77 35.72
C ASP A 483 -29.47 16.96 36.51
N GLN A 484 -29.88 18.18 36.13
CA GLN A 484 -29.91 19.29 37.08
C GLN A 484 -31.35 19.45 37.57
N ARG A 485 -31.86 18.43 38.27
CA ARG A 485 -32.87 18.70 39.30
C ARG A 485 -32.12 18.94 40.60
N PRO A 486 -32.40 20.01 41.34
CA PRO A 486 -31.85 20.16 42.68
C PRO A 486 -32.47 19.08 43.55
N THR A 487 -31.74 17.99 43.81
CA THR A 487 -32.02 17.15 44.97
C THR A 487 -31.48 17.89 46.19
N GLU A 488 -32.39 18.59 46.87
CA GLU A 488 -32.25 18.84 48.30
C GLU A 488 -32.13 17.47 48.99
N ASP A 489 -30.91 17.07 49.33
CA ASP A 489 -30.58 16.42 50.61
C ASP A 489 -29.15 15.86 50.62
N GLY A 490 -28.43 16.20 51.68
CA GLY A 490 -27.63 15.23 52.43
C GLY A 490 -26.26 14.82 51.88
N ALA A 491 -25.23 15.38 52.50
CA ALA A 491 -23.84 14.90 52.58
C ALA A 491 -23.59 13.42 52.21
N GLY A 492 -22.86 13.21 51.12
CA GLY A 492 -22.23 11.94 50.78
C GLY A 492 -20.90 12.20 50.07
N GLN A 493 -19.80 11.84 50.72
CA GLN A 493 -18.46 11.86 50.14
C GLN A 493 -18.43 10.92 48.92
N HIS A 494 -18.33 11.48 47.72
CA HIS A 494 -17.97 10.71 46.53
C HIS A 494 -16.44 10.70 46.40
N GLU A 495 -15.84 9.61 46.87
CA GLU A 495 -14.52 9.18 46.41
C GLU A 495 -14.58 8.99 44.89
N GLY A 496 -14.01 9.95 44.17
CA GLY A 496 -13.84 9.92 42.73
C GLY A 496 -12.86 8.82 42.32
N ALA A 497 -13.35 7.59 42.23
CA ALA A 497 -12.71 6.54 41.45
C ALA A 497 -12.78 6.94 39.98
N GLY A 498 -11.74 7.67 39.52
CA GLY A 498 -11.61 8.16 38.15
C GLY A 498 -11.66 7.02 37.14
N THR A 499 -12.84 6.81 36.56
CA THR A 499 -13.04 6.01 35.35
C THR A 499 -12.56 6.84 34.16
N THR A 500 -11.28 6.70 33.82
CA THR A 500 -10.69 7.18 32.57
C THR A 500 -11.28 6.43 31.37
N ALA A 501 -12.52 6.73 30.98
CA ALA A 501 -13.16 6.12 29.82
C ALA A 501 -14.34 6.94 29.27
N ALA A 502 -14.18 8.24 29.01
CA ALA A 502 -15.20 9.01 28.28
C ALA A 502 -14.58 10.19 27.50
N GLY A 503 -14.74 10.20 26.16
CA GLY A 503 -14.46 11.34 25.28
C GLY A 503 -13.01 11.52 24.81
N GLY A 504 -12.59 10.82 23.74
CA GLY A 504 -11.28 11.07 23.14
C GLY A 504 -11.05 10.31 21.82
N LEU A 505 -10.22 10.87 20.94
CA LEU A 505 -9.80 10.23 19.68
C LEU A 505 -9.18 8.84 19.92
N PRO A 506 -9.19 7.94 18.91
CA PRO A 506 -8.56 6.64 19.05
C PRO A 506 -7.07 6.75 19.38
N GLN A 507 -6.60 6.01 20.39
CA GLN A 507 -5.21 6.09 20.85
C GLN A 507 -4.19 5.67 19.78
N TRP A 508 -4.61 4.81 18.84
CA TRP A 508 -3.80 4.36 17.71
C TRP A 508 -3.58 5.41 16.61
N LEU A 509 -4.40 6.47 16.58
CA LEU A 509 -4.35 7.47 15.51
C LEU A 509 -3.02 8.23 15.50
N THR A 510 -2.53 8.65 16.67
CA THR A 510 -1.25 9.39 16.76
C THR A 510 -0.05 8.52 16.34
N PRO A 511 0.10 7.27 16.83
CA PRO A 511 1.09 6.33 16.31
C PRO A 511 0.98 6.10 14.80
N ALA A 512 -0.23 5.91 14.26
CA ALA A 512 -0.45 5.72 12.83
C ALA A 512 0.03 6.94 12.01
N LEU A 513 -0.33 8.15 12.42
CA LEU A 513 0.10 9.39 11.76
C LEU A 513 1.63 9.57 11.81
N LYS A 514 2.29 9.18 12.91
CA LYS A 514 3.76 9.20 13.00
C LYS A 514 4.39 8.17 12.07
N GLY A 515 3.83 6.96 12.01
CA GLY A 515 4.27 5.91 11.09
C GLY A 515 4.14 6.35 9.63
N LEU A 516 2.97 6.86 9.24
CA LEU A 516 2.70 7.37 7.89
C LEU A 516 3.55 8.59 7.55
N GLY A 517 3.73 9.53 8.47
CA GLY A 517 4.60 10.68 8.25
C GLY A 517 6.05 10.28 8.04
N THR A 518 6.53 9.27 8.79
CA THR A 518 7.85 8.69 8.58
C THR A 518 7.93 7.99 7.21
N LEU A 519 6.93 7.19 6.87
CA LEU A 519 6.83 6.50 5.59
C LEU A 519 6.99 7.50 4.43
N VAL A 520 6.14 8.53 4.40
CA VAL A 520 6.15 9.57 3.35
C VAL A 520 7.50 10.29 3.28
N VAL A 521 8.09 10.68 4.41
CA VAL A 521 9.39 11.37 4.41
C VAL A 521 10.51 10.49 3.87
N VAL A 522 10.57 9.22 4.31
CA VAL A 522 11.62 8.30 3.86
C VAL A 522 11.40 7.89 2.41
N GLU A 523 10.16 7.63 1.98
CA GLU A 523 9.81 7.36 0.58
C GLU A 523 10.28 8.47 -0.35
N VAL A 524 10.05 9.73 0.03
CA VAL A 524 10.46 10.91 -0.75
C VAL A 524 11.97 11.00 -0.91
N VAL A 525 12.71 10.63 0.14
CA VAL A 525 14.17 10.75 0.17
C VAL A 525 14.86 9.60 -0.58
N VAL A 526 14.32 8.39 -0.47
CA VAL A 526 15.01 7.18 -0.93
C VAL A 526 14.63 6.78 -2.35
N ASN A 527 13.44 7.15 -2.84
CA ASN A 527 12.92 6.67 -4.12
C ASN A 527 12.95 7.71 -5.25
N ASP A 528 13.23 7.26 -6.47
CA ASP A 528 13.23 8.08 -7.69
C ASP A 528 11.83 8.66 -8.03
N SER A 529 10.76 8.09 -7.47
CA SER A 529 9.38 8.57 -7.62
C SER A 529 8.81 9.09 -6.29
N GLY A 530 9.67 9.53 -5.38
CA GLY A 530 9.32 9.81 -4.00
C GLY A 530 8.13 10.76 -3.82
N LEU A 531 8.02 11.82 -4.63
CA LEU A 531 6.90 12.77 -4.55
C LEU A 531 5.56 12.18 -5.01
N SER A 532 5.54 11.38 -6.08
CA SER A 532 4.31 10.73 -6.54
C SER A 532 3.90 9.60 -5.60
N MET A 533 4.87 8.85 -5.05
CA MET A 533 4.64 7.88 -3.98
C MET A 533 3.97 8.54 -2.77
N ALA A 534 4.51 9.66 -2.28
CA ALA A 534 3.92 10.41 -1.17
C ALA A 534 2.45 10.78 -1.42
N CYS A 535 2.12 11.26 -2.63
CA CYS A 535 0.75 11.59 -3.01
C CYS A 535 -0.17 10.35 -2.99
N LEU A 536 0.29 9.22 -3.51
CA LEU A 536 -0.47 7.96 -3.52
C LEU A 536 -0.62 7.36 -2.11
N SER A 537 0.45 7.36 -1.31
CA SER A 537 0.46 6.95 0.09
C SER A 537 -0.57 7.77 0.89
N LEU A 538 -0.61 9.09 0.70
CA LEU A 538 -1.61 9.97 1.34
C LEU A 538 -3.03 9.74 0.81
N ALA A 539 -3.19 9.55 -0.50
CA ALA A 539 -4.50 9.30 -1.11
C ALA A 539 -5.09 7.94 -0.71
N CYS A 540 -4.26 6.94 -0.44
CA CYS A 540 -4.66 5.68 0.14
C CYS A 540 -4.94 5.81 1.64
N ALA A 541 -4.05 6.48 2.38
CA ALA A 541 -4.13 6.57 3.83
C ALA A 541 -5.33 7.39 4.33
N ALA A 542 -5.60 8.54 3.71
CA ALA A 542 -6.59 9.48 4.23
C ALA A 542 -8.01 8.89 4.27
N PRO A 543 -8.55 8.26 3.21
CA PRO A 543 -9.85 7.60 3.26
C PRO A 543 -9.91 6.47 4.30
N LEU A 544 -8.87 5.64 4.39
CA LEU A 544 -8.82 4.52 5.34
C LEU A 544 -8.81 5.00 6.80
N LEU A 545 -8.05 6.05 7.11
CA LEU A 545 -8.06 6.72 8.42
C LEU A 545 -9.42 7.33 8.73
N VAL A 546 -10.01 8.08 7.79
CA VAL A 546 -11.32 8.71 7.96
C VAL A 546 -12.40 7.64 8.19
N ALA A 547 -12.38 6.54 7.43
CA ALA A 547 -13.32 5.44 7.60
C ALA A 547 -13.25 4.83 9.01
N LEU A 548 -12.04 4.48 9.47
CA LEU A 548 -11.85 3.87 10.78
C LEU A 548 -12.18 4.82 11.94
N VAL A 549 -11.77 6.09 11.85
CA VAL A 549 -12.04 7.08 12.89
C VAL A 549 -13.52 7.44 12.94
N ALA A 550 -14.15 7.74 11.79
CA ALA A 550 -15.56 8.14 11.74
C ALA A 550 -16.48 7.02 12.25
N THR A 551 -16.23 5.76 11.85
CA THR A 551 -17.01 4.61 12.29
C THR A 551 -16.81 4.29 13.78
N GLN A 552 -15.59 4.46 14.29
CA GLN A 552 -15.31 4.29 15.71
C GLN A 552 -15.95 5.40 16.57
N LEU A 553 -15.98 6.64 16.09
CA LEU A 553 -16.69 7.75 16.74
C LEU A 553 -18.21 7.55 16.68
N GLN A 554 -18.73 7.12 15.53
CA GLN A 554 -20.15 6.82 15.35
C GLN A 554 -20.67 5.79 16.36
N ALA A 555 -19.86 4.78 16.69
CA ALA A 555 -20.22 3.76 17.67
C ALA A 555 -20.34 4.29 19.12
N ARG A 556 -19.82 5.49 19.39
CA ARG A 556 -19.81 6.12 20.71
C ARG A 556 -20.93 7.14 20.90
N VAL A 557 -21.42 7.74 19.82
CA VAL A 557 -22.59 8.63 19.82
C VAL A 557 -23.84 7.75 19.98
N ARG A 558 -24.56 7.91 21.09
CA ARG A 558 -25.72 7.06 21.40
C ARG A 558 -26.96 7.46 20.60
#